data_AF-A0A3G3MIH2-F1
#
_entry.id   AF-A0A3G3MIH2-F1
#
_cell.length_a   1.000
_cell.length_b   1.000
_cell.length_c   1.000
_cell.angle_alpha   90.00
_cell.angle_beta   90.00
_cell.angle_gamma   90.00
#
_symmetry.space_group_name_H-M   'P 1'
#
loop_
_entity.id
_entity.type
_entity.pdbx_description
1 polymer ?
#
loop_
_entity_poly.entity_id
_entity_poly.type
_entity_poly.pdbx_seq_one_letter_code
_entity_poly.pdbx_strand_id
1 'polypeptide(L)'
;MPQLDYTIVFPQIFWLMLMFTVTYSGLLHFFLPIFLKVLKSRKLVVLFNVNETLKNEKRLLEKQNYLNETLNKNLIVLKNVFMKDILTSLSSECKIDIQLVDVKLAKALRNNMLYCNNQLLDCIVLEPRLLNFKFKK
;
A
#
# COMPACT_ATOMS: atom_id res chain seq x y z
N MET A 1 -41.26 10.21 -55.42
CA MET A 1 -42.67 10.11 -54.93
C MET A 1 -43.38 11.38 -55.37
N PRO A 2 -44.61 11.34 -55.92
CA PRO A 2 -45.30 12.53 -56.44
C PRO A 2 -45.60 13.62 -55.40
N GLN A 3 -45.21 13.42 -54.15
CA GLN A 3 -45.38 14.32 -53.00
C GLN A 3 -44.18 15.25 -52.77
N LEU A 4 -43.03 15.02 -53.43
CA LEU A 4 -41.87 15.90 -53.30
C LEU A 4 -41.98 17.01 -54.34
N ASP A 5 -42.87 17.96 -54.06
CA ASP A 5 -43.13 19.10 -54.94
C ASP A 5 -41.90 20.03 -54.95
N TYR A 6 -41.30 20.26 -56.11
CA TYR A 6 -40.07 21.07 -56.23
C TYR A 6 -40.23 22.50 -55.68
N THR A 7 -41.47 23.00 -55.64
CA THR A 7 -41.84 24.33 -55.16
C THR A 7 -41.65 24.49 -53.63
N ILE A 8 -41.79 23.42 -52.84
CA ILE A 8 -41.65 23.48 -51.37
C ILE A 8 -40.24 23.14 -50.87
N VAL A 9 -39.37 22.61 -51.75
CA VAL A 9 -38.00 22.21 -51.42
C VAL A 9 -37.15 23.41 -51.00
N PHE A 10 -37.29 24.56 -51.67
CA PHE A 10 -36.49 25.74 -51.37
C PHE A 10 -36.78 26.33 -49.97
N PRO A 11 -38.04 26.58 -49.57
CA PRO A 11 -38.37 26.98 -48.20
C PRO A 11 -37.86 25.99 -47.14
N GLN A 12 -37.97 24.68 -47.39
CA GLN A 12 -37.50 23.66 -46.46
C GLN A 12 -35.99 23.72 -46.25
N ILE A 13 -35.21 23.83 -47.33
CA ILE A 13 -33.76 23.98 -47.27
C ILE A 13 -33.38 25.28 -46.55
N PHE A 14 -34.09 26.38 -46.83
CA PHE A 14 -33.84 27.67 -46.18
C PHE A 14 -34.03 27.59 -44.66
N TRP A 15 -35.16 27.06 -44.19
CA TRP A 15 -35.42 26.91 -42.76
C TRP A 15 -34.46 25.93 -42.08
N LEU A 16 -34.10 24.84 -42.77
CA LEU A 16 -33.09 23.90 -42.28
C LEU A 16 -31.73 24.58 -42.11
N MET A 17 -31.28 25.36 -43.10
CA MET A 17 -30.02 26.10 -43.02
C MET A 17 -30.04 27.13 -41.90
N LEU A 18 -31.17 27.81 -41.69
CA LEU A 18 -31.30 28.81 -40.63
C LEU A 18 -31.21 28.14 -39.24
N MET A 19 -31.96 27.06 -39.02
CA MET A 19 -31.90 26.30 -37.77
C MET A 19 -30.53 25.68 -37.54
N PHE A 20 -29.92 25.11 -38.57
CA PHE A 20 -28.56 24.57 -38.51
C PHE A 20 -27.55 25.65 -38.14
N THR A 21 -27.63 26.84 -38.74
CA THR A 21 -26.70 27.95 -38.46
C THR A 21 -26.82 28.44 -37.02
N VAL A 22 -28.04 28.61 -36.51
CA VAL A 22 -28.28 29.06 -35.13
C VAL A 22 -27.78 28.03 -34.12
N THR A 23 -28.10 26.75 -34.35
CA THR A 23 -27.65 25.66 -33.46
C THR A 23 -26.14 25.46 -33.51
N TYR A 24 -25.54 25.50 -34.70
CA TYR A 24 -24.10 25.41 -34.90
C TYR A 24 -23.37 26.58 -34.22
N SER A 25 -23.88 27.80 -34.36
CA SER A 25 -23.33 28.98 -33.68
C SER A 25 -23.42 28.83 -32.15
N GLY A 26 -24.55 28.35 -31.63
CA GLY A 26 -24.71 28.06 -30.21
C GLY A 26 -23.72 27.00 -29.69
N LEU A 27 -23.53 25.92 -30.45
CA LEU A 27 -22.54 24.88 -30.17
C LEU A 27 -21.11 25.44 -30.14
N LEU A 28 -20.74 26.21 -31.15
CA LEU A 28 -19.41 26.77 -31.29
C LEU A 28 -19.10 27.81 -30.20
N HIS A 29 -20.05 28.69 -29.91
CA HIS A 29 -19.82 29.82 -29.02
C HIS A 29 -19.96 29.45 -27.54
N PHE A 30 -20.89 28.56 -27.18
CA PHE A 30 -21.16 28.22 -25.78
C PHE A 30 -20.58 26.86 -25.38
N PHE A 31 -20.86 25.80 -26.15
CA PHE A 31 -20.51 24.44 -25.74
C PHE A 31 -19.03 24.12 -25.95
N LEU A 32 -18.45 24.54 -27.07
CA LEU A 32 -17.03 24.30 -27.38
C LEU A 32 -16.07 24.87 -26.32
N PRO A 33 -16.17 26.15 -25.86
CA PRO A 33 -15.25 26.65 -24.85
C PRO A 33 -15.42 25.96 -23.49
N ILE A 34 -16.65 25.60 -23.11
CA ILE A 34 -16.91 24.84 -21.87
C ILE A 34 -16.22 23.47 -21.96
N PHE A 35 -16.40 22.76 -23.08
CA PHE A 35 -15.80 21.46 -23.30
C PHE A 35 -14.27 21.51 -23.24
N LEU A 36 -13.66 22.49 -23.91
CA LEU A 36 -12.21 22.71 -23.90
C LEU A 36 -11.70 23.06 -22.49
N LYS A 37 -12.43 23.88 -21.74
CA LYS A 37 -12.06 24.24 -20.36
C LYS A 37 -12.08 23.02 -19.44
N VAL A 38 -13.10 22.17 -19.55
CA VAL A 38 -13.20 20.93 -18.77
C VAL A 38 -12.06 19.98 -19.11
N LEU A 39 -11.78 19.75 -20.39
CA LEU A 39 -10.67 18.89 -20.82
C LEU A 39 -9.32 19.41 -20.32
N LYS A 40 -9.07 20.71 -20.45
CA LYS A 40 -7.83 21.33 -19.97
C LYS A 40 -7.69 21.23 -18.46
N SER A 41 -8.77 21.47 -17.72
CA SER A 41 -8.78 21.34 -16.26
C SER A 41 -8.46 19.90 -15.83
N ARG A 42 -9.12 18.90 -16.44
CA ARG A 42 -8.85 17.49 -16.13
C ARG A 42 -7.42 17.10 -16.44
N LYS A 43 -6.88 17.54 -17.58
CA LYS A 43 -5.47 17.30 -17.94
C LYS A 43 -4.51 17.88 -16.91
N LEU A 44 -4.77 19.10 -16.43
CA LEU A 44 -3.94 19.74 -15.40
C LEU A 44 -3.97 18.99 -14.07
N VAL A 45 -5.15 18.53 -13.64
CA VAL A 45 -5.31 17.73 -12.41
C VAL A 45 -4.54 16.42 -12.53
N VAL A 46 -4.68 15.70 -13.65
CA VAL A 46 -3.94 14.45 -13.87
C VAL A 46 -2.43 14.69 -13.85
N LEU A 47 -1.95 15.73 -14.53
CA LEU A 47 -0.52 16.05 -14.57
C LEU A 47 0.03 16.44 -13.19
N PHE A 48 -0.75 17.20 -12.41
CA PHE A 48 -0.39 17.54 -11.03
C PHE A 48 -0.27 16.27 -10.18
N ASN A 49 -1.28 15.39 -10.23
CA ASN A 49 -1.27 14.15 -9.46
C ASN A 49 -0.08 13.26 -9.84
N VAL A 50 0.21 13.10 -11.13
CA VAL A 50 1.38 12.33 -11.60
C VAL A 50 2.69 12.90 -11.06
N ASN A 51 2.83 14.23 -11.06
CA ASN A 51 4.03 14.86 -10.51
C ASN A 51 4.14 14.69 -8.99
N GLU A 52 3.02 14.74 -8.28
CA GLU A 52 2.98 14.51 -6.84
C GLU A 52 3.29 13.05 -6.48
N THR A 53 2.74 12.09 -7.23
CA THR A 53 3.04 10.66 -7.02
C THR A 53 4.51 10.37 -7.27
N LEU A 54 5.11 10.92 -8.33
CA LEU A 54 6.55 10.78 -8.59
C LEU A 54 7.42 11.37 -7.47
N LYS A 55 7.01 12.50 -6.89
CA LYS A 55 7.72 13.09 -5.72
C LYS A 55 7.61 12.20 -4.50
N ASN A 56 6.43 11.65 -4.24
CA ASN A 56 6.19 10.75 -3.11
C ASN A 56 6.96 9.43 -3.27
N GLU A 57 7.01 8.88 -4.49
CA GLU A 57 7.80 7.69 -4.81
C GLU A 57 9.29 7.92 -4.54
N LYS A 58 9.86 9.04 -5.02
CA LYS A 58 11.26 9.40 -4.73
C LYS A 58 11.54 9.50 -3.24
N ARG A 59 10.70 10.21 -2.49
CA ARG A 59 10.82 10.34 -1.03
C ARG A 59 10.72 8.99 -0.31
N LEU A 60 9.84 8.11 -0.79
CA LEU A 60 9.69 6.78 -0.22
C LEU A 60 10.94 5.93 -0.48
N LEU A 61 11.48 5.98 -1.69
CA LEU A 61 12.71 5.29 -2.06
C LEU A 61 13.92 5.79 -1.25
N GLU A 62 14.05 7.10 -1.06
CA GLU A 62 15.08 7.68 -0.18
C GLU A 62 14.97 7.17 1.26
N LYS A 63 13.75 7.16 1.83
CA LYS A 63 13.50 6.62 3.17
C LYS A 63 13.79 5.13 3.27
N GLN A 64 13.43 4.36 2.25
CA GLN A 64 13.68 2.92 2.20
C GLN A 64 15.17 2.62 2.13
N ASN A 65 15.92 3.37 1.32
CA ASN A 65 17.38 3.25 1.26
C ASN A 65 18.02 3.58 2.61
N TYR A 66 17.62 4.69 3.23
CA TYR A 66 18.10 5.07 4.56
C TYR A 66 17.80 4.00 5.62
N LEU A 67 16.59 3.44 5.61
CA LEU A 67 16.20 2.36 6.52
C LEU A 67 17.08 1.12 6.29
N ASN A 68 17.26 0.71 5.02
CA ASN A 68 18.07 -0.46 4.66
C ASN A 68 19.53 -0.28 5.08
N GLU A 69 20.13 0.89 4.84
CA GLU A 69 21.48 1.20 5.28
C GLU A 69 21.60 1.14 6.81
N THR A 70 20.64 1.73 7.51
CA THR A 70 20.61 1.74 8.99
C THR A 70 20.45 0.34 9.56
N LEU A 71 19.51 -0.45 9.02
CA LEU A 71 19.29 -1.84 9.42
C LEU A 71 20.52 -2.69 9.15
N ASN A 72 21.11 -2.61 7.95
CA ASN A 72 22.31 -3.37 7.61
C ASN A 72 23.48 -3.02 8.53
N LYS A 73 23.69 -1.73 8.79
CA LYS A 73 24.74 -1.28 9.72
C LYS A 73 24.51 -1.84 11.12
N ASN A 74 23.29 -1.76 11.64
CA ASN A 74 22.96 -2.27 12.98
C ASN A 74 23.06 -3.79 13.06
N LEU A 75 22.63 -4.52 12.02
CA LEU A 75 22.77 -5.97 11.96
C LEU A 75 24.24 -6.41 11.90
N ILE A 76 25.10 -5.67 11.18
CA ILE A 76 26.54 -5.93 11.17
C ILE A 76 27.13 -5.71 12.56
N VAL A 77 26.75 -4.62 13.25
CA VAL A 77 27.18 -4.37 14.63
C VAL A 77 26.73 -5.51 15.54
N LEU A 78 25.46 -5.92 15.45
CA LEU A 78 24.91 -7.00 16.26
C LEU A 78 25.64 -8.33 15.99
N LYS A 79 25.89 -8.65 14.72
CA LYS A 79 26.66 -9.83 14.30
C LYS A 79 28.08 -9.80 14.88
N ASN A 80 28.75 -8.65 14.84
CA ASN A 80 30.09 -8.50 15.38
C ASN A 80 30.11 -8.66 16.91
N VAL A 81 29.13 -8.11 17.62
CA VAL A 81 28.97 -8.30 19.07
C VAL A 81 28.70 -9.78 19.38
N PHE A 82 27.76 -10.41 18.69
CA PHE A 82 27.47 -11.84 18.86
C PHE A 82 28.71 -12.71 18.62
N MET A 83 29.42 -12.48 17.51
CA MET A 83 30.63 -13.24 17.19
C MET A 83 31.75 -12.97 18.19
N LYS A 84 31.90 -11.74 18.67
CA LYS A 84 32.98 -11.40 19.60
C LYS A 84 32.68 -11.92 21.01
N ASP A 85 31.47 -11.79 21.52
CA ASP A 85 31.16 -12.09 22.92
C ASP A 85 30.71 -13.54 23.12
N ILE A 86 29.93 -14.11 22.18
CA ILE A 86 29.44 -15.49 22.32
C ILE A 86 30.50 -16.49 21.88
N LEU A 87 31.21 -16.25 20.77
CA LEU A 87 32.22 -17.20 20.32
C LEU A 87 33.40 -17.28 21.29
N THR A 88 33.82 -16.14 21.86
CA THR A 88 34.93 -16.12 22.84
C THR A 88 34.53 -16.68 24.19
N SER A 89 33.26 -16.51 24.62
CA SER A 89 32.74 -17.14 25.84
C SER A 89 32.47 -18.64 25.67
N LEU A 90 32.08 -19.11 24.48
CA LEU A 90 31.96 -20.55 24.19
C LEU A 90 33.32 -21.23 24.08
N SER A 91 34.31 -20.58 23.45
CA SER A 91 35.61 -21.19 23.17
C SER A 91 36.50 -21.33 24.40
N SER A 92 36.23 -20.57 25.48
CA SER A 92 37.13 -20.52 26.63
C SER A 92 36.88 -21.63 27.66
N GLU A 93 35.65 -22.08 27.93
CA GLU A 93 35.44 -23.08 29.01
C GLU A 93 34.27 -24.07 28.83
N CYS A 94 33.49 -24.02 27.74
CA CYS A 94 32.23 -24.75 27.72
C CYS A 94 32.34 -26.13 27.02
N LYS A 95 32.62 -27.19 27.78
CA LYS A 95 32.24 -28.56 27.41
C LYS A 95 30.70 -28.65 27.45
N ILE A 96 30.05 -28.08 26.45
CA ILE A 96 28.60 -28.21 26.29
C ILE A 96 28.35 -29.65 25.89
N ASP A 97 27.71 -30.41 26.78
CA ASP A 97 27.23 -31.75 26.46
C ASP A 97 26.02 -31.62 25.52
N ILE A 98 26.32 -31.65 24.23
CA ILE A 98 25.35 -31.48 23.12
C ILE A 98 24.19 -32.49 23.28
N GLN A 99 24.45 -33.69 23.81
CA GLN A 99 23.42 -34.70 24.02
C GLN A 99 22.37 -34.26 25.04
N LEU A 100 22.78 -33.55 26.10
CA LEU A 100 21.89 -33.06 27.14
C LEU A 100 21.00 -31.91 26.63
N VAL A 101 21.54 -31.09 25.72
CA VAL A 101 20.80 -30.04 25.01
C VAL A 101 19.79 -30.65 24.06
N ASP A 102 20.19 -31.63 23.26
CA ASP A 102 19.32 -32.32 22.28
C ASP A 102 18.16 -33.03 22.97
N VAL A 103 18.41 -33.70 24.10
CA VAL A 103 17.33 -34.34 24.89
C VAL A 103 16.34 -33.31 25.42
N LYS A 104 16.82 -32.16 25.92
CA LYS A 104 15.93 -31.08 26.39
C LYS A 104 15.15 -30.45 25.24
N LEU A 105 15.79 -30.24 24.09
CA LEU A 105 15.17 -29.68 22.90
C LEU A 105 14.10 -30.62 22.35
N ALA A 106 14.38 -31.92 22.23
CA ALA A 106 13.44 -32.94 21.80
C ALA A 106 12.24 -33.04 22.76
N LYS A 107 12.49 -32.97 24.07
CA LYS A 107 11.41 -32.95 25.08
C LYS A 107 10.55 -31.69 24.96
N ALA A 108 11.15 -30.52 24.75
CA ALA A 108 10.43 -29.26 24.56
C ALA A 108 9.61 -29.25 23.27
N LEU A 109 10.18 -29.75 22.15
CA LEU A 109 9.48 -29.91 20.88
C LEU A 109 8.30 -30.88 20.99
N ARG A 110 8.50 -32.03 21.63
CA ARG A 110 7.43 -33.00 21.91
C ARG A 110 6.32 -32.38 22.75
N ASN A 111 6.67 -31.63 23.79
CA ASN A 111 5.69 -30.95 24.63
C ASN A 111 4.95 -29.86 23.85
N ASN A 112 5.63 -29.04 23.05
CA ASN A 112 4.98 -28.06 22.19
C ASN A 112 4.04 -28.72 21.19
N MET A 113 4.45 -29.83 20.56
CA MET A 113 3.59 -30.55 19.62
C MET A 113 2.34 -31.15 20.29
N LEU A 114 2.46 -31.61 21.53
CA LEU A 114 1.34 -32.20 22.28
C LEU A 114 0.41 -31.16 22.91
N TYR A 115 0.95 -30.03 23.38
CA TYR A 115 0.20 -29.06 24.19
C TYR A 115 -0.12 -27.74 23.47
N CYS A 116 0.60 -27.38 22.39
CA CYS A 116 0.31 -26.20 21.58
C CYS A 116 -0.55 -26.55 20.35
N ASN A 117 -1.60 -27.33 20.55
CA ASN A 117 -2.69 -27.40 19.58
C ASN A 117 -3.61 -26.19 19.83
N ASN A 118 -3.98 -25.44 18.78
CA ASN A 118 -4.87 -24.28 18.88
C ASN A 118 -6.17 -24.62 19.62
N GLN A 119 -6.69 -25.85 19.46
CA GLN A 119 -7.87 -26.32 20.18
C GLN A 119 -7.66 -26.45 21.71
N LEU A 120 -6.45 -26.82 22.14
CA LEU A 120 -6.08 -26.92 23.57
C LEU A 120 -5.79 -25.54 24.17
N LEU A 121 -5.15 -24.66 23.40
CA LEU A 121 -4.89 -23.27 23.80
C LEU A 121 -6.18 -22.48 24.05
N ASP A 122 -7.21 -22.69 23.23
CA ASP A 122 -8.53 -22.07 23.43
C ASP A 122 -9.31 -22.66 24.63
N CYS A 123 -8.95 -23.86 25.09
CA CYS A 123 -9.53 -24.48 26.30
C CYS A 123 -8.83 -24.08 27.60
N ILE A 124 -7.65 -23.44 27.52
CA ILE A 124 -6.96 -22.93 28.71
C ILE A 124 -7.55 -21.56 29.04
N VAL A 125 -8.44 -21.54 30.03
CA VAL A 125 -8.92 -20.28 30.62
C VAL A 125 -7.74 -19.62 31.31
N LEU A 126 -7.09 -18.70 30.61
CA LEU A 126 -6.09 -17.82 31.18
C LEU A 126 -6.82 -16.82 32.08
N GLU A 127 -6.99 -17.16 33.35
CA GLU A 127 -7.38 -16.16 34.35
C GLU A 127 -6.21 -15.19 34.51
N PRO A 128 -6.35 -13.91 34.12
CA PRO A 128 -5.32 -12.93 34.40
C PRO A 128 -5.28 -12.77 35.91
N ARG A 129 -4.25 -13.33 36.54
CA ARG A 129 -3.96 -13.05 37.94
C ARG A 129 -3.60 -11.56 38.00
N LEU A 130 -4.59 -10.72 38.32
CA LEU A 130 -4.41 -9.29 38.51
C LEU A 130 -3.22 -9.10 39.42
N LEU A 131 -2.12 -8.57 38.85
CA LEU A 131 -0.91 -8.24 39.56
C LEU A 131 -1.32 -7.46 40.81
N ASN A 132 -1.02 -8.02 41.98
CA ASN A 132 -1.20 -7.38 43.29
C ASN A 132 -0.29 -6.15 43.35
N PHE A 133 -0.65 -5.07 42.65
CA PHE A 133 -0.03 -3.76 42.82
C PHE A 133 -0.53 -3.21 44.15
N LYS A 134 0.16 -3.57 45.24
CA LYS A 134 0.07 -2.84 46.49
C LYS A 134 0.67 -1.45 46.25
N PHE A 135 -0.17 -0.47 45.97
CA PHE A 135 0.22 0.94 46.08
C PHE A 135 0.54 1.20 47.57
N LYS A 136 1.83 1.41 47.87
CA LYS A 136 2.23 1.99 49.16
C LYS A 136 1.77 3.46 49.16
N LYS A 137 0.88 3.78 50.09
CA LYS A 137 0.67 5.17 50.56
C LYS A 137 1.86 5.63 51.37
#